data_AF-A0A956CHB1-F1
#
_entry.id   AF-A0A956CHB1-F1
#
_cell.length_a   1.000
_cell.length_b   1.000
_cell.length_c   1.000
_cell.angle_alpha   90.00
_cell.angle_beta   90.00
_cell.angle_gamma   90.00
#
_symmetry.space_group_name_H-M   'P 1'
#
loop_
_entity.id
_entity.type
_entity.pdbx_description
1 polymer ?
#
loop_
_entity_poly.entity_id
_entity_poly.type
_entity_poly.pdbx_seq_one_letter_code
_entity_poly.pdbx_strand_id
1 'polypeptide(L)'
;MAGSLCAFDNDPPPPPEGGICPALPPTSGDPCDAPMRCEYDDDPRPGCRLTFDCSGAAATWQGLTPNCPPLAACPAGQSAGTACAQLDAACTATDGTVCACATKSSPADASWVCEQPNNTPGCPPMPPRLGQACSSSGLCCDYVTSTFSVLQSVRVCEGTPSVWVEDVLCN
;
A
#
# COMPACT_ATOMS: atom_id res chain seq x y z
N MET A 1 -13.12 0.27 23.45
CA MET A 1 -12.62 0.06 22.08
C MET A 1 -11.52 -0.97 22.20
N ALA A 2 -11.81 -2.24 21.90
CA ALA A 2 -10.85 -3.32 22.01
C ALA A 2 -10.09 -3.40 20.67
N GLY A 3 -8.78 -3.20 20.70
CA GLY A 3 -7.94 -3.55 19.57
C GLY A 3 -8.04 -5.06 19.38
N SER A 4 -8.52 -5.50 18.22
CA SER A 4 -8.54 -6.92 17.86
C SER A 4 -7.09 -7.36 17.72
N LEU A 5 -6.64 -8.23 18.64
CA LEU A 5 -5.34 -8.86 18.57
C LEU A 5 -5.42 -9.98 17.54
N CYS A 6 -4.50 -9.97 16.58
CA CYS A 6 -4.38 -10.97 15.53
C CYS A 6 -4.26 -12.39 16.14
N ALA A 7 -5.22 -13.27 15.83
CA ALA A 7 -5.21 -14.67 16.15
C ALA A 7 -4.33 -15.43 15.14
N PHE A 8 -3.05 -15.57 15.49
CA PHE A 8 -2.10 -16.40 14.76
C PHE A 8 -2.67 -17.82 14.57
N ASP A 9 -2.91 -18.22 13.33
CA ASP A 9 -3.19 -19.60 12.95
C ASP A 9 -1.99 -20.49 13.34
N ASN A 10 -2.21 -21.76 13.67
CA ASN A 10 -1.16 -22.63 14.26
C ASN A 10 -0.16 -23.17 13.23
N ASP A 11 -0.13 -22.65 12.01
CA ASP A 11 0.92 -22.93 11.04
C ASP A 11 2.22 -22.26 11.51
N PRO A 12 3.39 -22.93 11.48
CA PRO A 12 4.65 -22.25 11.74
C PRO A 12 4.75 -21.04 10.79
N PRO A 13 4.94 -19.82 11.31
CA PRO A 13 5.03 -18.65 10.45
C PRO A 13 6.15 -18.87 9.45
N PRO A 14 6.00 -18.42 8.19
CA PRO A 14 7.13 -18.38 7.28
C PRO A 14 8.32 -17.72 7.97
N PRO A 15 9.57 -18.12 7.69
CA PRO A 15 10.74 -17.47 8.27
C PRO A 15 10.61 -15.95 8.06
N PRO A 16 10.94 -15.12 9.06
CA PRO A 16 10.65 -13.69 9.02
C PRO A 16 11.28 -13.08 7.75
N GLU A 17 10.44 -12.77 6.77
CA GLU A 17 10.80 -11.96 5.62
C GLU A 17 10.93 -10.52 6.14
N GLY A 18 12.11 -10.14 6.64
CA GLY A 18 12.16 -8.98 7.53
C GLY A 18 13.54 -8.39 7.74
N GLY A 19 14.11 -7.83 6.68
CA GLY A 19 15.16 -6.80 6.80
C GLY A 19 14.56 -5.40 6.75
N ILE A 20 15.32 -4.40 7.21
CA ILE A 20 15.02 -3.00 6.83
C ILE A 20 15.41 -2.84 5.36
N CYS A 21 14.51 -2.29 4.55
CA CYS A 21 14.84 -2.00 3.18
C CYS A 21 16.01 -1.01 3.08
N PRO A 22 16.92 -1.19 2.11
CA PRO A 22 17.93 -0.19 1.81
C PRO A 22 17.33 1.22 1.69
N ALA A 23 18.08 2.24 2.11
CA ALA A 23 17.60 3.62 2.05
C ALA A 23 17.39 4.14 0.61
N LEU A 24 18.06 3.52 -0.37
CA LEU A 24 17.96 3.81 -1.79
C LEU A 24 17.51 2.56 -2.55
N PRO A 25 16.72 2.69 -3.62
CA PRO A 25 16.38 1.56 -4.47
C PRO A 25 17.65 0.87 -4.99
N PRO A 26 17.78 -0.47 -4.85
CA PRO A 26 18.92 -1.20 -5.37
C PRO A 26 18.87 -1.28 -6.91
N THR A 27 19.91 -1.81 -7.54
CA THR A 27 19.89 -2.13 -8.97
C THR A 27 19.46 -3.58 -9.16
N SER A 28 18.65 -3.86 -10.19
CA SER A 28 18.29 -5.25 -10.53
C SER A 28 19.55 -6.08 -10.81
N GLY A 29 19.67 -7.23 -10.14
CA GLY A 29 20.82 -8.12 -10.18
C GLY A 29 21.83 -7.90 -9.05
N ASP A 30 21.72 -6.83 -8.27
CA ASP A 30 22.53 -6.65 -7.06
C ASP A 30 22.23 -7.76 -6.04
N PRO A 31 23.23 -8.28 -5.31
CA PRO A 31 23.01 -9.28 -4.28
C PRO A 31 22.21 -8.70 -3.10
N CYS A 32 21.48 -9.57 -2.41
CA CYS A 32 20.74 -9.25 -1.20
C CYS A 32 20.90 -10.37 -0.16
N ASP A 33 20.81 -10.01 1.12
CA ASP A 33 21.18 -10.92 2.21
C ASP A 33 20.06 -11.90 2.59
N ALA A 34 18.80 -11.53 2.36
CA ALA A 34 17.64 -12.33 2.73
C ALA A 34 16.42 -12.02 1.87
N PRO A 35 15.50 -12.99 1.64
CA PRO A 35 14.26 -12.75 0.94
C PRO A 35 13.45 -11.63 1.61
N MET A 36 13.07 -10.63 0.82
CA MET A 36 12.27 -9.51 1.29
C MET A 36 11.71 -8.70 0.13
N ARG A 37 10.67 -7.92 0.40
CA ARG A 37 10.00 -7.04 -0.55
C ARG A 37 10.03 -5.60 -0.07
N CYS A 38 10.47 -4.70 -0.93
CA CYS A 38 10.66 -3.29 -0.62
C CYS A 38 9.86 -2.41 -1.57
N GLU A 39 9.15 -1.42 -1.02
CA GLU A 39 8.52 -0.36 -1.81
C GLU A 39 9.32 0.94 -1.68
N TYR A 40 9.47 1.62 -2.81
CA TYR A 40 10.12 2.92 -2.96
C TYR A 40 9.16 3.88 -3.66
N ASP A 41 9.55 5.16 -3.70
CA ASP A 41 8.76 6.29 -4.20
C ASP A 41 7.51 6.69 -3.38
N ASP A 42 7.00 7.88 -3.68
CA ASP A 42 5.89 8.52 -2.97
C ASP A 42 4.54 8.33 -3.68
N ASP A 43 4.40 7.37 -4.60
CA ASP A 43 3.09 7.13 -5.22
C ASP A 43 2.10 6.68 -4.12
N PRO A 44 0.98 7.39 -3.95
CA PRO A 44 0.03 7.05 -2.90
C PRO A 44 -0.66 5.71 -3.15
N ARG A 45 -0.69 5.21 -4.40
CA ARG A 45 -1.28 3.92 -4.77
C ARG A 45 -0.24 2.81 -4.54
N PRO A 46 -0.44 1.87 -3.60
CA PRO A 46 0.56 0.85 -3.29
C PRO A 46 1.00 0.03 -4.52
N GLY A 47 0.05 -0.35 -5.39
CA GLY A 47 0.35 -1.08 -6.64
C GLY A 47 1.10 -0.27 -7.70
N CYS A 48 1.31 1.04 -7.49
CA CYS A 48 2.05 1.93 -8.37
C CYS A 48 3.40 2.38 -7.83
N ARG A 49 3.78 1.88 -6.66
CA ARG A 49 5.10 2.11 -6.09
C ARG A 49 6.13 1.23 -6.75
N LEU A 50 7.31 1.79 -6.97
CA LEU A 50 8.49 1.05 -7.39
C LEU A 50 8.79 -0.03 -6.36
N THR A 51 8.69 -1.28 -6.78
CA THR A 51 8.89 -2.42 -5.90
C THR A 51 10.20 -3.12 -6.24
N PHE A 52 10.91 -3.60 -5.23
CA PHE A 52 12.03 -4.52 -5.40
C PHE A 52 11.80 -5.77 -4.57
N ASP A 53 11.91 -6.91 -5.24
CA ASP A 53 11.84 -8.22 -4.61
C ASP A 53 13.25 -8.79 -4.55
N CYS A 54 13.73 -9.06 -3.34
CA CYS A 54 14.86 -9.95 -3.13
C CYS A 54 14.30 -11.37 -3.03
N SER A 55 14.55 -12.19 -4.03
CA SER A 55 14.09 -13.57 -4.04
C SER A 55 14.99 -14.48 -4.88
N GLY A 56 14.71 -15.78 -4.81
CA GLY A 56 15.37 -16.79 -5.63
C GLY A 56 16.67 -17.35 -5.03
N ALA A 57 17.18 -18.41 -5.65
CA ALA A 57 18.35 -19.15 -5.17
C ALA A 57 19.65 -18.34 -5.18
N ALA A 58 19.73 -17.32 -6.03
CA ALA A 58 20.88 -16.42 -6.14
C ALA A 58 20.81 -15.23 -5.18
N ALA A 59 19.69 -15.02 -4.48
CA ALA A 59 19.43 -13.88 -3.60
C ALA A 59 19.87 -12.56 -4.26
N THR A 60 19.16 -12.18 -5.32
CA THR A 60 19.41 -10.92 -6.05
C THR A 60 18.15 -10.08 -6.11
N TRP A 61 18.31 -8.76 -6.02
CA TRP A 61 17.24 -7.80 -6.21
C TRP A 61 16.66 -7.85 -7.62
N GLN A 62 15.32 -7.82 -7.72
CA GLN A 62 14.60 -7.66 -8.96
C GLN A 62 13.66 -6.46 -8.85
N GLY A 63 13.92 -5.42 -9.63
CA GLY A 63 13.04 -4.26 -9.74
C GLY A 63 11.79 -4.58 -10.55
N LEU A 64 10.63 -4.35 -9.93
CA LEU A 64 9.32 -4.36 -10.56
C LEU A 64 8.85 -2.92 -10.70
N THR A 65 8.85 -2.42 -11.94
CA THR A 65 8.32 -1.09 -12.25
C THR A 65 6.86 -1.22 -12.64
N PRO A 66 5.92 -0.68 -11.85
CA PRO A 66 4.52 -0.71 -12.21
C PRO A 66 4.26 0.23 -13.39
N ASN A 67 3.37 -0.18 -14.29
CA ASN A 67 2.92 0.67 -15.40
C ASN A 67 1.74 1.53 -14.95
N CYS A 68 2.04 2.53 -14.11
CA CYS A 68 1.02 3.43 -13.58
C CYS A 68 1.06 4.80 -14.25
N PRO A 69 -0.07 5.26 -14.83
CA PRO A 69 -0.18 6.64 -15.29
C PRO A 69 0.06 7.62 -14.13
N PRO A 70 0.76 8.75 -14.37
CA PRO A 70 0.94 9.79 -13.37
C PRO A 70 -0.43 10.36 -12.95
N LEU A 71 -0.59 10.62 -11.65
CA LEU A 71 -1.80 11.26 -11.12
C LEU A 71 -1.76 12.76 -11.42
N ALA A 72 -2.86 13.29 -11.97
CA ALA A 72 -3.04 14.73 -12.10
C ALA A 72 -3.46 15.34 -10.75
N ALA A 73 -3.33 16.66 -10.60
CA ALA A 73 -3.93 17.35 -9.46
C ALA A 73 -5.46 17.32 -9.57
N CYS A 74 -6.17 17.08 -8.47
CA CYS A 74 -7.62 17.12 -8.46
C CYS A 74 -8.14 18.55 -8.71
N PRO A 75 -9.08 18.74 -9.66
CA PRO A 75 -9.79 20.01 -9.80
C PRO A 75 -10.38 20.53 -8.47
N ALA A 76 -10.37 21.85 -8.32
CA ALA A 76 -10.88 22.51 -7.12
C ALA A 76 -12.36 22.17 -6.86
N GLY A 77 -12.69 21.91 -5.60
CA GLY A 77 -14.05 21.54 -5.19
C GLY A 77 -14.43 20.09 -5.47
N GLN A 78 -13.48 19.25 -5.89
CA GLN A 78 -13.71 17.81 -5.92
C GLN A 78 -13.74 17.23 -4.50
N SER A 79 -14.81 16.49 -4.24
CA SER A 79 -15.02 15.75 -3.00
C SER A 79 -15.63 14.39 -3.31
N ALA A 80 -15.49 13.44 -2.38
CA ALA A 80 -16.16 12.16 -2.50
C ALA A 80 -17.69 12.35 -2.68
N GLY A 81 -18.28 11.59 -3.60
CA GLY A 81 -19.70 11.64 -3.97
C GLY A 81 -20.06 12.69 -5.02
N THR A 82 -19.14 13.56 -5.43
CA THR A 82 -19.42 14.57 -6.47
C THR A 82 -19.40 13.92 -7.86
N ALA A 83 -20.27 14.32 -8.79
CA ALA A 83 -20.29 13.78 -10.14
C ALA A 83 -18.96 14.02 -10.88
N CYS A 84 -18.56 13.08 -11.74
CA CYS A 84 -17.34 13.17 -12.53
C CYS A 84 -17.61 12.90 -14.02
N ALA A 85 -16.93 13.64 -14.90
CA ALA A 85 -17.19 13.60 -16.34
C ALA A 85 -16.37 12.54 -17.09
N GLN A 86 -15.24 12.11 -16.53
CA GLN A 86 -14.34 11.15 -17.15
C GLN A 86 -14.16 9.94 -16.25
N LEU A 87 -14.71 8.81 -16.68
CA LEU A 87 -14.49 7.50 -16.06
C LEU A 87 -13.00 7.20 -15.99
N ASP A 88 -12.61 6.50 -14.92
CA ASP A 88 -11.23 6.09 -14.65
C ASP A 88 -10.22 7.24 -14.51
N ALA A 89 -10.70 8.50 -14.51
CA ALA A 89 -9.86 9.62 -14.15
C ALA A 89 -9.45 9.48 -12.68
N ALA A 90 -8.16 9.56 -12.41
CA ALA A 90 -7.60 9.56 -11.08
C ALA A 90 -6.78 10.84 -10.85
N CYS A 91 -6.83 11.35 -9.63
CA CYS A 91 -6.14 12.56 -9.26
C CYS A 91 -5.70 12.52 -7.79
N THR A 92 -4.77 13.40 -7.44
CA THR A 92 -4.31 13.61 -6.07
C THR A 92 -4.72 15.01 -5.59
N ALA A 93 -5.40 15.08 -4.46
CA ALA A 93 -5.75 16.32 -3.79
C ALA A 93 -4.52 16.93 -3.08
N THR A 94 -4.63 18.19 -2.68
CA THR A 94 -3.50 18.94 -2.06
C THR A 94 -3.01 18.33 -0.75
N ASP A 95 -3.87 17.60 -0.04
CA ASP A 95 -3.57 16.87 1.20
C ASP A 95 -2.99 15.47 0.95
N GLY A 96 -2.81 15.07 -0.31
CA GLY A 96 -2.29 13.75 -0.71
C GLY A 96 -3.36 12.69 -0.89
N THR A 97 -4.64 12.99 -0.64
CA THR A 97 -5.73 12.04 -0.87
C THR A 97 -5.87 11.71 -2.37
N VAL A 98 -5.96 10.43 -2.68
CA VAL A 98 -6.23 9.96 -4.05
C VAL A 98 -7.73 9.88 -4.26
N CYS A 99 -8.20 10.48 -5.35
CA CYS A 99 -9.57 10.33 -5.81
C CYS A 99 -9.59 9.67 -7.18
N ALA A 100 -10.56 8.80 -7.41
CA ALA A 100 -10.85 8.23 -8.72
C ALA A 100 -12.33 8.37 -9.06
N CYS A 101 -12.62 8.63 -10.34
CA CYS A 101 -13.97 8.63 -10.86
C CYS A 101 -14.43 7.19 -11.11
N ALA A 102 -15.38 6.72 -10.30
CA ALA A 102 -15.91 5.37 -10.39
C ALA A 102 -17.42 5.40 -10.64
N THR A 103 -17.94 4.32 -11.24
CA THR A 103 -19.38 4.13 -11.42
C THR A 103 -19.91 3.18 -10.36
N LYS A 104 -21.12 3.46 -9.86
CA LYS A 104 -21.81 2.54 -8.97
C LYS A 104 -22.51 1.41 -9.74
N SER A 105 -23.20 1.77 -10.81
CA SER A 105 -24.05 0.86 -11.58
C SER A 105 -24.00 1.14 -13.09
N SER A 106 -23.87 2.41 -13.47
CA SER A 106 -23.84 2.85 -14.86
C SER A 106 -22.89 4.04 -15.04
N PRO A 107 -22.38 4.29 -16.26
CA PRO A 107 -21.58 5.47 -16.60
C PRO A 107 -22.24 6.81 -16.28
N ALA A 108 -23.58 6.88 -16.30
CA ALA A 108 -24.31 8.10 -15.99
C ALA A 108 -24.28 8.44 -14.48
N ASP A 109 -23.98 7.46 -13.64
CA ASP A 109 -23.91 7.59 -12.18
C ASP A 109 -22.46 7.66 -11.69
N ALA A 110 -21.54 8.14 -12.54
CA ALA A 110 -20.15 8.28 -12.20
C ALA A 110 -19.95 9.38 -11.15
N SER A 111 -19.28 9.02 -10.05
CA SER A 111 -18.94 9.96 -8.99
C SER A 111 -17.50 9.75 -8.52
N TRP A 112 -16.90 10.84 -8.06
CA TRP A 112 -15.60 10.80 -7.40
C TRP A 112 -15.71 9.99 -6.13
N VAL A 113 -14.85 9.00 -6.01
CA VAL A 113 -14.62 8.28 -4.77
C VAL A 113 -13.20 8.64 -4.35
N CYS A 114 -13.02 9.07 -3.10
CA CYS A 114 -11.73 9.49 -2.57
C CYS A 114 -11.34 8.57 -1.43
N GLU A 115 -10.07 8.18 -1.40
CA GLU A 115 -9.50 7.42 -0.29
C GLU A 115 -9.70 8.19 1.02
N GLN A 116 -10.26 7.51 2.01
CA GLN A 116 -10.38 8.07 3.35
C GLN A 116 -9.11 7.75 4.12
N PRO A 117 -8.53 8.72 4.85
CA PRO A 117 -7.42 8.43 5.76
C PRO A 117 -7.77 7.30 6.72
N ASN A 118 -6.83 6.38 6.95
CA ASN A 118 -7.01 5.37 7.97
C ASN A 118 -7.00 6.04 9.35
N ASN A 119 -8.12 5.94 10.06
CA ASN A 119 -8.32 6.53 11.38
C ASN A 119 -8.14 5.52 12.53
N THR A 120 -7.67 4.31 12.21
CA THR A 120 -7.39 3.28 13.22
C THR A 120 -6.23 3.73 14.10
N PRO A 121 -6.39 3.77 15.44
CA PRO A 121 -5.32 4.21 16.34
C PRO A 121 -4.02 3.42 16.12
N GLY A 122 -2.92 4.14 15.91
CA GLY A 122 -1.60 3.56 15.65
C GLY A 122 -1.29 3.36 14.16
N CYS A 123 -2.31 3.27 13.30
CA CYS A 123 -2.10 3.17 11.86
C CYS A 123 -1.76 4.53 11.24
N PRO A 124 -0.76 4.59 10.35
CA PRO A 124 -0.57 5.74 9.47
C PRO A 124 -1.85 6.07 8.67
N PRO A 125 -2.09 7.34 8.30
CA PRO A 125 -3.28 7.71 7.52
C PRO A 125 -3.28 7.14 6.10
N MET A 126 -2.10 6.88 5.53
CA MET A 126 -1.90 6.29 4.20
C MET A 126 -1.11 4.98 4.34
N PRO A 127 -1.25 4.02 3.41
CA PRO A 127 -0.50 2.77 3.46
C PRO A 127 1.01 3.05 3.50
N PRO A 128 1.72 2.62 4.55
CA PRO A 128 3.18 2.74 4.59
C PRO A 128 3.85 1.88 3.51
N ARG A 129 5.12 2.16 3.23
CA ARG A 129 5.90 1.40 2.27
C ARG A 129 6.35 0.07 2.86
N LEU A 130 6.39 -0.97 2.05
CA LEU A 130 6.95 -2.26 2.46
C LEU A 130 8.43 -2.16 2.85
N GLY A 131 8.77 -2.82 3.95
CA GLY A 131 10.07 -2.83 4.60
C GLY A 131 10.51 -1.50 5.21
N GLN A 132 9.62 -0.50 5.26
CA GLN A 132 9.80 0.70 6.08
C GLN A 132 9.66 0.34 7.56
N ALA A 133 10.53 0.91 8.40
CA ALA A 133 10.45 0.70 9.85
C ALA A 133 9.11 1.17 10.42
N CYS A 134 8.60 0.42 11.40
CA CYS A 134 7.36 0.71 12.10
C CYS A 134 7.58 0.71 13.62
N SER A 135 6.78 1.51 14.34
CA SER A 135 7.03 1.80 15.76
C SER A 135 6.59 0.70 16.72
N SER A 136 5.75 -0.24 16.29
CA SER A 136 5.11 -1.22 17.18
C SER A 136 4.75 -2.51 16.44
N SER A 137 5.53 -3.57 16.66
CA SER A 137 5.24 -4.91 16.15
C SER A 137 3.85 -5.38 16.57
N GLY A 138 3.19 -6.15 15.70
CA GLY A 138 1.81 -6.64 15.88
C GLY A 138 0.72 -5.63 15.52
N LEU A 139 1.08 -4.45 15.01
CA LEU A 139 0.09 -3.48 14.52
C LEU A 139 -0.40 -3.92 13.13
N CYS A 140 -1.71 -4.16 13.00
CA CYS A 140 -2.33 -4.48 11.72
C CYS A 140 -3.23 -3.34 11.24
N CYS A 141 -3.03 -2.91 10.00
CA CYS A 141 -3.70 -1.78 9.39
C CYS A 141 -4.31 -2.19 8.05
N ASP A 142 -5.63 -2.23 8.00
CA ASP A 142 -6.38 -2.43 6.77
C ASP A 142 -6.62 -1.08 6.08
N TYR A 143 -6.11 -0.96 4.85
CA TYR A 143 -6.34 0.18 3.97
C TYR A 143 -7.25 -0.26 2.84
N VAL A 144 -8.54 -0.03 3.03
CA VAL A 144 -9.57 -0.30 2.02
C VAL A 144 -9.68 0.90 1.08
N THR A 145 -9.20 0.76 -0.15
CA THR A 145 -9.50 1.73 -1.21
C THR A 145 -10.88 1.42 -1.78
N SER A 146 -11.85 2.31 -1.54
CA SER A 146 -13.22 2.14 -2.07
C SER A 146 -13.33 2.35 -3.59
N THR A 147 -12.28 2.88 -4.19
CA THR A 147 -12.14 3.25 -5.62
C THR A 147 -11.68 2.09 -6.50
N PHE A 148 -10.82 1.22 -5.98
CA PHE A 148 -10.22 0.10 -6.71
C PHE A 148 -10.54 -1.20 -5.98
N SER A 149 -11.55 -1.94 -6.46
CA SER A 149 -11.98 -3.23 -5.89
C SER A 149 -10.91 -4.32 -5.84
N VAL A 150 -9.67 -4.01 -6.20
CA VAL A 150 -8.51 -4.92 -6.28
C VAL A 150 -7.33 -4.46 -5.42
N LEU A 151 -7.41 -3.33 -4.74
CA LEU A 151 -6.30 -2.79 -3.93
C LEU A 151 -6.70 -2.67 -2.45
N GLN A 152 -7.18 -3.76 -1.87
CA GLN A 152 -7.05 -3.89 -0.42
C GLN A 152 -5.56 -4.04 -0.14
N SER A 153 -4.98 -3.13 0.62
CA SER A 153 -3.63 -3.29 1.13
C SER A 153 -3.73 -3.43 2.63
N VAL A 154 -3.47 -4.63 3.13
CA VAL A 154 -3.26 -4.85 4.55
C VAL A 154 -1.76 -4.69 4.81
N ARG A 155 -1.43 -3.91 5.84
CA ARG A 155 -0.06 -3.73 6.30
C ARG A 155 0.05 -4.21 7.73
N VAL A 156 0.98 -5.13 7.96
CA VAL A 156 1.31 -5.64 9.29
C VAL A 156 2.69 -5.12 9.65
N CYS A 157 2.82 -4.58 10.85
CA CYS A 157 4.13 -4.24 11.41
C CYS A 157 4.67 -5.46 12.14
N GLU A 158 5.71 -6.10 11.63
CA GLU A 158 6.28 -7.30 12.25
C GLU A 158 7.77 -7.45 12.01
N GLY A 159 8.37 -8.48 12.63
CA GLY A 159 9.80 -8.75 12.55
C GLY A 159 10.66 -8.00 13.57
N THR A 160 11.97 -8.29 13.52
CA THR A 160 13.01 -7.65 14.33
C THR A 160 14.24 -7.34 13.46
N PRO A 161 14.48 -6.07 13.11
CA PRO A 161 13.70 -4.87 13.43
C PRO A 161 12.29 -4.90 12.83
N SER A 162 11.33 -4.20 13.47
CA SER A 162 9.94 -4.20 13.01
C SER A 162 9.78 -3.35 11.77
N VAL A 163 9.22 -3.95 10.72
CA VAL A 163 8.96 -3.32 9.42
C VAL A 163 7.54 -3.60 8.96
N TRP A 164 7.03 -2.77 8.06
CA TRP A 164 5.74 -2.99 7.40
C TRP A 164 5.88 -4.07 6.33
N VAL A 165 5.07 -5.12 6.42
CA VAL A 165 4.94 -6.16 5.40
C VAL A 165 3.52 -6.15 4.81
N GLU A 166 3.37 -6.82 3.67
CA GLU A 166 2.06 -7.07 3.06
C GLU A 166 1.50 -8.36 3.63
N ASP A 167 0.23 -8.32 4.06
CA ASP A 167 -0.50 -9.51 4.49
C ASP A 167 -1.85 -9.53 3.77
N VAL A 168 -2.53 -10.66 3.82
CA VAL A 168 -3.85 -10.87 3.23
C VAL A 168 -4.96 -10.62 4.25
N LEU A 169 -4.68 -10.78 5.56
CA LEU A 169 -5.71 -10.67 6.61
C LEU A 169 -5.14 -10.15 7.94
N CYS A 170 -5.82 -9.14 8.52
CA CYS A 170 -5.69 -8.81 9.95
C CYS A 170 -6.50 -9.80 10.81
N ASN A 171 -6.15 -11.09 10.81
CA ASN A 171 -6.86 -12.09 11.61
C ASN A 171 -6.21 -12.32 12.96
#